data_AF-A0A166XYH7-F1
#
_entry.id   AF-A0A166XYH7-F1
#
_cell.length_a   1.000
_cell.length_b   1.000
_cell.length_c   1.000
_cell.angle_alpha   90.00
_cell.angle_beta   90.00
_cell.angle_gamma   90.00
#
_symmetry.space_group_name_H-M   'P 1'
#
loop_
_entity.id
_entity.type
_entity.pdbx_description
1 polymer ?
#
loop_
_entity_poly.entity_id
_entity_poly.type
_entity_poly.pdbx_seq_one_letter_code
_entity_poly.pdbx_strand_id
1 'polypeptide(L)'
;MEEVGCINERPIHRLHILGGWVHSYWKCRGYYAACTSIIMNNDIRGFGKTIEVELLTHIANGTRLPAYNFDDSLFDFTLGESWLADDFIDNPECYLQGISPETDNFGLHAAIDLWLNLEEQGHLIVTKYSNPDYVRALFHKFEVRE
;
A
#
# COMPACT_ATOMS: atom_id res chain seq x y z
N MET A 1 1.43 13.35 8.33
CA MET A 1 0.06 13.25 8.91
C MET A 1 -0.79 14.33 8.28
N GLU A 2 -2.07 14.08 8.07
CA GLU A 2 -3.02 15.05 7.50
C GLU A 2 -3.55 15.96 8.62
N GLU A 3 -3.28 17.27 8.57
CA GLU A 3 -3.95 18.24 9.45
C GLU A 3 -5.40 18.43 8.98
N VAL A 4 -6.35 18.30 9.89
CA VAL A 4 -7.79 18.32 9.58
C VAL A 4 -8.56 19.43 10.29
N GLY A 5 -7.87 20.28 11.05
CA GLY A 5 -8.46 21.44 11.72
C GLY A 5 -7.68 21.85 12.95
N CYS A 6 -8.35 22.62 13.83
CA CYS A 6 -7.77 23.07 15.08
C CYS A 6 -8.76 23.00 16.25
N ILE A 7 -8.26 22.74 17.45
CA ILE A 7 -8.99 22.82 18.72
C ILE A 7 -8.14 23.64 19.69
N ASN A 8 -8.69 24.72 20.25
CA ASN A 8 -7.97 25.65 21.13
C ASN A 8 -6.61 26.08 20.56
N GLU A 9 -6.60 26.50 19.29
CA GLU A 9 -5.39 26.94 18.56
C GLU A 9 -4.32 25.86 18.34
N ARG A 10 -4.63 24.59 18.65
CA ARG A 10 -3.75 23.45 18.38
C ARG A 10 -4.21 22.69 17.14
N PRO A 11 -3.31 22.36 16.20
CA PRO A 11 -3.68 21.57 15.04
C PRO A 11 -4.09 20.15 15.46
N ILE A 12 -5.14 19.62 14.84
CA ILE A 12 -5.55 18.24 14.99
C ILE A 12 -5.21 17.47 13.72
N HIS A 13 -4.72 16.25 13.90
CA HIS A 13 -4.25 15.40 12.81
C HIS A 13 -5.10 14.16 12.69
N ARG A 14 -5.36 13.72 11.46
CA ARG A 14 -6.01 12.45 11.18
C ARG A 14 -4.98 11.34 11.10
N LEU A 15 -5.21 10.27 11.88
CA LEU A 15 -4.50 9.01 11.79
C LEU A 15 -5.29 8.05 10.90
N HIS A 16 -4.67 7.62 9.80
CA HIS A 16 -5.23 6.59 8.92
C HIS A 16 -4.62 5.25 9.28
N ILE A 17 -5.45 4.30 9.69
CA ILE A 17 -5.05 2.94 10.01
C ILE A 17 -5.56 2.01 8.92
N LEU A 18 -4.65 1.27 8.30
CA LEU A 18 -4.96 0.31 7.25
C LEU A 18 -4.78 -1.11 7.80
N GLY A 19 -5.82 -1.93 7.72
CA GLY A 19 -5.74 -3.33 8.13
C GLY A 19 -4.93 -4.15 7.11
N GLY A 20 -4.01 -5.00 7.57
CA GLY A 20 -3.11 -5.75 6.67
C GLY A 20 -3.81 -6.71 5.69
N TRP A 21 -5.05 -7.13 5.96
CA TRP A 21 -5.76 -8.10 5.13
C TRP A 21 -6.04 -7.60 3.71
N VAL A 22 -6.25 -6.29 3.52
CA VAL A 22 -6.45 -5.71 2.17
C VAL A 22 -5.18 -5.78 1.33
N HIS A 23 -4.02 -5.88 1.99
CA HIS A 23 -2.73 -6.02 1.34
C HIS A 23 -2.39 -7.48 1.02
N SER A 24 -2.96 -8.45 1.76
CA SER A 24 -2.72 -9.87 1.51
C SER A 24 -3.60 -10.49 0.43
N TYR A 25 -4.75 -9.89 0.12
CA TYR A 25 -5.64 -10.41 -0.91
C TYR A 25 -5.27 -9.85 -2.29
N TRP A 26 -4.96 -10.74 -3.24
CA TRP A 26 -4.43 -10.38 -4.57
C TRP A 26 -5.31 -9.38 -5.33
N LYS A 27 -6.63 -9.52 -5.21
CA LYS A 27 -7.57 -8.64 -5.91
C LYS A 27 -7.55 -7.22 -5.36
N CYS A 28 -7.49 -7.10 -4.04
CA CYS A 28 -7.34 -5.81 -3.38
C CYS A 28 -5.98 -5.18 -3.73
N ARG A 29 -4.91 -5.98 -3.78
CA ARG A 29 -3.57 -5.51 -4.19
C ARG A 29 -3.57 -4.92 -5.60
N GLY A 30 -4.16 -5.62 -6.58
CA GLY A 30 -4.21 -5.14 -7.96
C GLY A 30 -4.97 -3.82 -8.10
N TYR A 31 -6.16 -3.70 -7.49
CA TYR A 31 -6.90 -2.43 -7.51
C TYR A 31 -6.20 -1.32 -6.72
N TYR A 32 -5.49 -1.66 -5.64
CA TYR A 32 -4.69 -0.70 -4.90
C TYR A 32 -3.54 -0.15 -5.75
N ALA A 33 -2.86 -1.00 -6.54
CA ALA A 33 -1.83 -0.56 -7.48
C ALA A 33 -2.41 0.36 -8.56
N ALA A 34 -3.58 0.05 -9.13
CA ALA A 34 -4.26 0.90 -10.11
C ALA A 34 -4.65 2.28 -9.52
N CYS A 35 -5.29 2.30 -8.34
CA CYS A 35 -5.63 3.54 -7.65
C CYS A 35 -4.37 4.37 -7.36
N THR A 36 -3.29 3.72 -6.92
CA THR A 36 -2.00 4.37 -6.66
C THR A 36 -1.43 4.98 -7.93
N SER A 37 -1.46 4.25 -9.04
CA SER A 37 -0.97 4.75 -10.32
C SER A 37 -1.74 5.98 -10.79
N ILE A 38 -3.07 5.99 -10.63
CA ILE A 38 -3.91 7.14 -10.98
C ILE A 38 -3.56 8.37 -10.13
N ILE A 39 -3.45 8.25 -8.81
CA ILE A 39 -3.12 9.39 -7.95
C ILE A 39 -1.71 9.90 -8.22
N MET A 40 -0.76 8.99 -8.47
CA MET A 40 0.60 9.37 -8.83
C MET A 40 0.62 10.13 -10.13
N ASN A 41 -0.15 9.70 -11.14
CA ASN A 41 -0.25 10.43 -12.40
C ASN A 41 -0.71 11.90 -12.22
N ASN A 42 -1.32 12.23 -11.08
CA ASN A 42 -1.68 13.59 -10.65
C ASN A 42 -0.68 14.22 -9.65
N ASP A 43 0.55 13.72 -9.60
CA ASP A 43 1.67 14.15 -8.76
C ASP A 43 1.44 13.98 -7.25
N ILE A 44 0.56 13.04 -6.87
CA ILE A 44 0.30 12.68 -5.47
C ILE A 44 1.00 11.35 -5.16
N ARG A 45 1.93 11.36 -4.20
CA ARG A 45 2.63 10.14 -3.75
C ARG A 45 2.07 9.63 -2.43
N GLY A 46 1.70 8.35 -2.41
CA GLY A 46 1.32 7.64 -1.19
C GLY A 46 2.51 6.88 -0.60
N PHE A 47 2.73 7.02 0.70
CA PHE A 47 3.68 6.20 1.45
C PHE A 47 3.06 5.85 2.81
N GLY A 48 3.50 4.74 3.37
CA GLY A 48 3.06 4.30 4.69
C GLY A 48 4.23 3.82 5.54
N LYS A 49 3.92 3.51 6.80
CA LYS A 49 4.84 2.84 7.72
C LYS A 49 4.13 1.68 8.39
N THR A 50 4.88 0.64 8.70
CA THR A 50 4.38 -0.47 9.51
C THR A 50 4.34 -0.09 10.98
N ILE A 51 3.53 -0.82 11.74
CA ILE A 51 3.44 -0.72 13.19
C ILE A 51 3.33 -2.14 13.75
N GLU A 52 3.71 -2.30 15.00
CA GLU A 52 3.64 -3.56 15.73
C GLU A 52 2.19 -4.09 15.79
N VAL A 53 2.01 -5.39 15.55
CA VAL A 53 0.70 -6.01 15.28
C VAL A 53 -0.18 -6.05 16.53
N GLU A 54 0.41 -6.30 17.70
CA GLU A 54 -0.30 -6.29 18.99
C GLU A 54 -0.88 -4.90 19.27
N LEU A 55 -0.07 -3.85 19.14
CA LEU A 55 -0.51 -2.46 19.27
C LEU A 55 -1.63 -2.12 18.28
N LEU A 56 -1.46 -2.47 16.99
CA LEU A 56 -2.46 -2.23 15.97
C LEU A 56 -3.78 -2.93 16.30
N THR A 57 -3.71 -4.18 16.76
CA THR A 57 -4.88 -4.97 17.16
C THR A 57 -5.61 -4.31 18.32
N HIS A 58 -4.90 -3.81 19.32
CA HIS A 58 -5.51 -3.09 20.44
C HIS A 58 -6.23 -1.82 20.01
N ILE A 59 -5.62 -1.05 19.09
CA ILE A 59 -6.22 0.18 18.54
C ILE A 59 -7.45 -0.15 17.68
N ALA A 60 -7.33 -1.12 16.77
CA ALA A 60 -8.41 -1.52 15.87
C ALA A 60 -9.63 -2.05 16.64
N ASN A 61 -9.42 -2.76 17.75
CA ASN A 61 -10.48 -3.28 18.61
C ASN A 61 -11.02 -2.24 19.61
N GLY A 62 -10.51 -1.01 19.61
CA GLY A 62 -10.92 0.06 20.53
C GLY A 62 -10.53 -0.18 22.00
N THR A 63 -9.68 -1.17 22.27
CA THR A 63 -9.20 -1.49 23.63
C THR A 63 -8.09 -0.55 24.10
N ARG A 64 -7.48 0.19 23.17
CA ARG A 64 -6.47 1.21 23.43
C ARG A 64 -6.65 2.39 22.47
N LEU A 65 -6.61 3.61 22.99
CA LEU A 65 -6.53 4.81 22.14
C LEU A 65 -5.07 5.07 21.76
N PRO A 66 -4.78 5.52 20.53
CA PRO A 66 -3.45 6.00 20.17
C PRO A 66 -3.02 7.14 21.10
N ALA A 67 -1.88 6.98 21.76
CA ALA A 67 -1.30 8.05 22.57
C ALA A 67 -0.79 9.15 21.64
N TYR A 68 -1.10 10.41 21.95
CA TYR A 68 -0.67 11.56 21.17
C TYR A 68 0.13 12.51 22.05
N ASN A 69 1.37 12.79 21.63
CA ASN A 69 2.23 13.77 22.26
C ASN A 69 1.90 15.15 21.67
N PHE A 70 1.33 16.01 22.50
CA PHE A 70 0.92 17.37 22.10
C PHE A 70 2.10 18.34 21.94
N ASP A 71 3.25 18.07 22.59
CA ASP A 71 4.43 18.93 22.50
C ASP A 71 5.14 18.70 21.16
N ASP A 72 5.29 17.43 20.75
CA ASP A 72 5.93 17.05 19.49
C ASP A 72 4.95 16.94 18.31
N SER A 73 3.65 17.10 18.58
CA SER A 73 2.57 16.92 17.60
C SER A 73 2.64 15.57 16.87
N LEU A 74 3.02 14.50 17.57
CA LEU A 74 3.21 13.15 17.01
C LEU A 74 2.49 12.10 17.84
N PHE A 75 2.08 11.02 17.19
CA PHE A 75 1.61 9.85 17.93
C PHE A 75 2.78 9.13 18.61
N ASP A 76 2.56 8.70 19.85
CA ASP A 76 3.52 7.99 20.68
C ASP A 76 3.43 6.48 20.43
N PHE A 77 3.96 6.08 19.28
CA PHE A 77 4.22 4.69 18.95
C PHE A 77 5.44 4.54 18.05
N THR A 78 6.13 3.41 18.19
CA THR A 78 7.26 3.07 17.32
C THR A 78 6.75 2.63 15.96
N LEU A 79 7.14 3.38 14.94
CA LEU A 79 6.90 3.01 13.54
C LEU A 79 8.02 2.12 13.04
N GLY A 80 7.65 1.09 12.28
CA GLY A 80 8.58 0.20 11.61
C GLY A 80 8.99 0.71 10.23
N GLU A 81 9.23 -0.24 9.34
CA GLU A 81 9.66 0.00 7.97
C GLU A 81 8.67 0.86 7.20
N SER A 82 9.23 1.70 6.33
CA SER A 82 8.43 2.50 5.39
C SER A 82 8.20 1.66 4.14
N TRP A 83 7.03 1.82 3.54
CA TRP A 83 6.70 1.24 2.25
C TRP A 83 6.17 2.34 1.35
N LEU A 84 6.51 2.25 0.07
CA LEU A 84 6.01 3.17 -0.92
C LEU A 84 4.92 2.47 -1.73
N ALA A 85 3.84 3.19 -2.04
CA ALA A 85 2.77 2.61 -2.83
C ALA A 85 3.18 2.45 -4.31
N ASP A 86 4.17 3.23 -4.77
CA ASP A 86 4.69 3.21 -6.13
C ASP A 86 5.45 1.93 -6.49
N ASP A 87 6.10 1.30 -5.50
CA ASP A 87 6.75 -0.01 -5.65
C ASP A 87 5.81 -1.09 -6.20
N PHE A 88 4.49 -0.94 -6.05
CA PHE A 88 3.50 -1.88 -6.59
C PHE A 88 3.25 -1.72 -8.09
N ILE A 89 3.75 -0.64 -8.70
CA ILE A 89 3.50 -0.30 -10.10
C ILE A 89 4.57 -0.90 -11.00
N ASP A 90 5.85 -0.81 -10.66
CA ASP A 90 6.94 -1.21 -11.56
C ASP A 90 7.83 -2.34 -11.03
N ASN A 91 7.61 -2.80 -9.79
CA ASN A 91 8.36 -3.88 -9.18
C ASN A 91 7.46 -5.09 -8.83
N PRO A 92 7.51 -6.19 -9.60
CA PRO A 92 6.67 -7.36 -9.34
C PRO A 92 7.00 -8.04 -8.00
N GLU A 93 8.25 -7.98 -7.51
CA GLU A 93 8.61 -8.55 -6.19
C GLU A 93 7.87 -7.81 -5.06
N CYS A 94 7.91 -6.47 -5.08
CA CYS A 94 7.22 -5.64 -4.09
C CYS A 94 5.70 -5.76 -4.22
N TYR A 95 5.18 -5.82 -5.45
CA TYR A 95 3.76 -6.00 -5.71
C TYR A 95 3.22 -7.31 -5.11
N LEU A 96 3.95 -8.41 -5.26
CA LEU A 96 3.56 -9.73 -4.75
C LEU A 96 3.86 -9.95 -3.27
N GLN A 97 4.71 -9.12 -2.66
CA GLN A 97 5.12 -9.28 -1.28
C GLN A 97 3.91 -9.29 -0.32
N GLY A 98 3.79 -10.37 0.44
CA GLY A 98 2.74 -10.55 1.44
C GLY A 98 1.36 -10.90 0.87
N ILE A 99 1.22 -11.08 -0.45
CA ILE A 99 0.01 -11.68 -1.03
C ILE A 99 -0.07 -13.13 -0.56
N SER A 100 -1.26 -13.55 -0.12
CA SER A 100 -1.55 -14.95 0.17
C SER A 100 -1.39 -15.79 -1.09
N PRO A 101 -0.54 -16.82 -1.10
CA PRO A 101 -0.40 -17.68 -2.27
C PRO A 101 -1.69 -18.43 -2.60
N GLU A 102 -2.56 -18.66 -1.61
CA GLU A 102 -3.73 -19.54 -1.73
C GLU A 102 -3.30 -20.96 -2.16
N THR A 103 -4.25 -21.83 -2.54
CA THR A 103 -3.94 -23.18 -3.00
C THR A 103 -3.22 -23.13 -4.34
N ASP A 104 -2.14 -23.90 -4.47
CA ASP A 104 -1.33 -24.02 -5.70
C ASP A 104 -0.85 -22.67 -6.25
N ASN A 105 -0.51 -21.72 -5.37
CA ASN A 105 -0.04 -20.37 -5.72
C ASN A 105 -1.04 -19.54 -6.57
N PHE A 106 -2.33 -19.90 -6.57
CA PHE A 106 -3.37 -19.19 -7.31
C PHE A 106 -3.36 -17.68 -7.06
N GLY A 107 -3.22 -17.24 -5.81
CA GLY A 107 -3.24 -15.82 -5.45
C GLY A 107 -2.10 -15.02 -6.10
N LEU A 108 -0.91 -15.62 -6.25
CA LEU A 108 0.22 -14.96 -6.90
C LEU A 108 0.04 -14.89 -8.42
N HIS A 109 -0.43 -15.98 -9.04
CA HIS A 109 -0.75 -15.99 -10.46
C HIS A 109 -1.87 -14.99 -10.80
N ALA A 110 -2.96 -15.02 -10.04
CA ALA A 110 -4.09 -14.11 -10.20
C ALA A 110 -3.69 -12.64 -9.97
N ALA A 111 -2.73 -12.36 -9.08
CA ALA A 111 -2.21 -11.02 -8.88
C ALA A 111 -1.48 -10.50 -10.13
N ILE A 112 -0.60 -11.30 -10.74
CA ILE A 112 0.13 -10.95 -11.97
C ILE A 112 -0.85 -10.75 -13.13
N ASP A 113 -1.78 -11.69 -13.31
CA ASP A 113 -2.79 -11.59 -14.37
C ASP A 113 -3.64 -10.33 -14.22
N LEU A 114 -4.08 -10.01 -13.00
CA LEU A 114 -4.84 -8.81 -12.73
C LEU A 114 -4.02 -7.54 -13.04
N TRP A 115 -2.75 -7.52 -12.66
CA TRP A 115 -1.86 -6.38 -12.95
C TRP A 115 -1.74 -6.16 -14.45
N LEU A 116 -1.45 -7.21 -15.23
CA LEU A 116 -1.32 -7.13 -16.69
C LEU A 116 -2.62 -6.65 -17.35
N ASN A 117 -3.77 -7.17 -16.91
CA ASN A 117 -5.08 -6.74 -17.41
C ASN A 117 -5.38 -5.26 -17.09
N LEU A 118 -5.04 -4.79 -15.89
CA LEU A 118 -5.24 -3.38 -15.51
C LEU A 118 -4.33 -2.45 -16.31
N GLU A 119 -3.12 -2.88 -16.65
CA GLU A 119 -2.20 -2.14 -17.51
C GLU A 119 -2.71 -2.06 -18.94
N GLU A 120 -3.17 -3.18 -19.51
CA GLU A 120 -3.77 -3.22 -20.85
C GLU A 120 -5.01 -2.31 -20.96
N GLN A 121 -5.79 -2.21 -19.88
CA GLN A 121 -6.96 -1.32 -19.78
C GLN A 121 -6.60 0.17 -19.55
N GLY A 122 -5.32 0.49 -19.35
CA GLY A 122 -4.86 1.85 -19.08
C GLY A 122 -5.10 2.34 -17.64
N HIS A 123 -5.37 1.43 -16.71
CA HIS A 123 -5.53 1.75 -15.27
C HIS A 123 -4.20 1.80 -14.52
N LEU A 124 -3.14 1.20 -15.08
CA LEU A 124 -1.76 1.35 -14.59
C LEU A 124 -0.96 2.22 -15.56
N ILE A 125 -0.79 3.49 -15.21
CA ILE A 125 -0.09 4.51 -15.98
C ILE A 125 1.41 4.44 -15.65
N VAL A 126 2.10 3.48 -16.27
CA VAL A 126 3.54 3.26 -16.08
C VAL A 126 4.37 4.34 -16.79
N THR A 127 3.87 4.89 -17.90
CA THR A 127 4.59 5.77 -18.83
C THR A 127 5.18 7.03 -18.20
N LYS A 128 4.64 7.49 -17.07
CA LYS A 128 5.12 8.68 -16.38
C LYS A 128 6.38 8.42 -15.53
N TYR A 129 6.63 7.17 -15.17
CA TYR A 129 7.65 6.79 -14.18
C TYR A 129 8.66 5.77 -14.68
N SER A 130 8.26 4.95 -15.66
CA SER A 130 9.11 3.89 -16.20
C SER A 130 8.77 3.61 -17.67
N ASN A 131 9.53 2.70 -18.27
CA ASN A 131 9.26 2.19 -19.60
C ASN A 131 8.19 1.08 -19.52
N PRO A 132 7.00 1.26 -20.13
CA PRO A 132 5.90 0.29 -20.00
C PRO A 132 6.25 -1.08 -20.59
N ASP A 133 6.98 -1.14 -21.71
CA ASP A 133 7.36 -2.41 -22.33
C ASP A 133 8.35 -3.18 -21.46
N TYR A 134 9.27 -2.46 -20.80
CA TYR A 134 10.20 -3.05 -19.85
C TYR A 134 9.48 -3.61 -18.62
N VAL A 135 8.60 -2.82 -18.00
CA VAL A 135 7.84 -3.24 -16.81
C VAL A 135 6.92 -4.41 -17.14
N ARG A 136 6.19 -4.36 -18.26
CA ARG A 136 5.36 -5.48 -18.72
C ARG A 136 6.19 -6.75 -18.91
N ALA A 137 7.40 -6.63 -19.46
CA ALA A 137 8.31 -7.76 -19.59
C ALA A 137 8.79 -8.32 -18.24
N LEU A 138 8.95 -7.49 -17.20
CA LEU A 138 9.26 -7.95 -15.85
C LEU A 138 8.13 -8.81 -15.27
N PHE A 139 6.88 -8.32 -15.37
CA PHE A 139 5.70 -9.05 -14.89
C PHE A 139 5.48 -10.37 -15.66
N HIS A 140 5.68 -10.39 -16.98
CA HIS A 140 5.59 -11.63 -17.76
C HIS A 140 6.68 -12.66 -17.44
N LYS A 141 7.89 -12.20 -17.11
CA LYS A 141 9.02 -13.08 -16.75
C LYS A 141 9.04 -13.45 -15.28
N PHE A 142 8.11 -12.91 -14.48
CA PHE A 142 8.09 -13.18 -13.06
C PHE A 142 7.66 -14.62 -12.81
N GLU A 143 8.64 -15.47 -12.51
CA GLU A 143 8.39 -16.84 -12.11
C GLU A 143 7.93 -16.85 -10.65
N VAL A 144 6.67 -17.22 -10.45
CA VAL A 144 6.16 -17.55 -9.12
C VAL A 144 6.88 -18.82 -8.66
N ARG A 145 7.83 -18.66 -7.74
CA ARG A 145 8.59 -19.79 -7.17
C ARG A 145 7.63 -20.67 -6.37
N GLU A 146 7.75 -21.98 -6.55
CA GLU A 146 7.02 -23.00 -5.77
C GLU A 146 7.30 -22.91 -4.27
#